data_AF-A0A412AXV3-F1
#
_entry.id   AF-A0A412AXV3-F1
#
_cell.length_a   1.000
_cell.length_b   1.000
_cell.length_c   1.000
_cell.angle_alpha   90.00
_cell.angle_beta   90.00
_cell.angle_gamma   90.00
#
_symmetry.space_group_name_H-M   'P 1'
#
loop_
_entity.id
_entity.type
_entity.pdbx_description
1 polymer ?
#
loop_
_entity_poly.entity_id
_entity_poly.type
_entity_poly.pdbx_seq_one_letter_code
_entity_poly.pdbx_strand_id
1 'polypeptide(L)'
;MNYVISDKAYAQWLSESLGYMDKRKVEKLALIGIDSDTGEIITGYYNCLMSDKAVMAANIQADAIFDSVMANADSIVQKAEEIAENEGLDET
;
A
#
# COMPACT_ATOMS: atom_id res chain seq x y z
N MET A 1 21.20 -14.92 -17.36
CA MET A 1 21.93 -14.05 -16.42
C MET A 1 21.25 -14.19 -15.07
N ASN A 2 21.91 -14.80 -14.08
CA ASN A 2 21.35 -14.87 -12.71
C ASN A 2 21.63 -13.53 -12.04
N TYR A 3 20.58 -12.75 -11.79
CA TYR A 3 20.69 -11.46 -11.12
C TYR A 3 20.70 -11.71 -9.62
N VAL A 4 21.85 -11.50 -8.98
CA VAL A 4 21.99 -11.63 -7.52
C VAL A 4 21.66 -10.27 -6.91
N ILE A 5 20.54 -10.18 -6.18
CA ILE A 5 20.04 -8.93 -5.60
C ILE A 5 20.84 -8.52 -4.34
N SER A 6 21.81 -9.32 -3.89
CA SER A 6 22.47 -9.19 -2.58
C SER A 6 23.20 -7.86 -2.35
N ASP A 7 23.49 -7.09 -3.39
CA ASP A 7 24.13 -5.77 -3.32
C ASP A 7 23.12 -4.62 -3.06
N LYS A 8 21.81 -4.89 -3.09
CA LYS A 8 20.76 -3.87 -2.90
C LYS A 8 20.34 -3.73 -1.44
N ALA A 9 20.05 -2.49 -1.02
CA ALA A 9 19.61 -2.19 0.35
C ALA A 9 18.31 -2.94 0.74
N TYR A 10 17.41 -3.18 -0.21
CA TYR A 10 16.17 -3.91 0.02
C TYR A 10 16.30 -5.43 -0.09
N ALA A 11 17.50 -5.97 -0.36
CA ALA A 11 17.68 -7.39 -0.66
C ALA A 11 17.25 -8.31 0.48
N GLN A 12 17.63 -7.96 1.72
CA GLN A 12 17.23 -8.72 2.90
C GLN A 12 15.71 -8.69 3.08
N TRP A 13 15.10 -7.50 3.04
CA TRP A 13 13.66 -7.32 3.16
C TRP A 13 12.89 -8.12 2.09
N LEU A 14 13.36 -8.09 0.84
CA LEU A 14 12.73 -8.83 -0.26
C LEU A 14 12.83 -10.35 -0.04
N SER A 15 13.99 -10.85 0.38
CA SER A 15 14.17 -12.28 0.67
C SER A 15 13.28 -12.75 1.81
N GLU A 16 13.15 -11.97 2.88
CA GLU A 16 12.27 -12.27 4.01
C GLU A 16 10.79 -12.24 3.60
N SER A 17 10.41 -11.26 2.78
CA SER A 17 9.05 -11.13 2.22
C SER A 17 8.68 -12.33 1.35
N LEU A 18 9.58 -12.75 0.46
CA LEU A 18 9.39 -13.95 -0.36
C LEU A 18 9.29 -15.22 0.52
N GLY A 19 10.12 -15.36 1.55
CA GLY A 19 10.03 -16.47 2.50
C GLY A 19 8.71 -16.49 3.28
N TYR A 20 8.15 -15.32 3.60
CA TYR A 20 6.83 -15.21 4.23
C TYR A 20 5.69 -15.60 3.29
N MET A 21 5.79 -15.24 2.00
CA MET A 21 4.82 -15.58 0.96
C MET A 21 4.87 -17.08 0.62
N ASP A 22 6.06 -17.68 0.55
CA ASP A 22 6.24 -19.12 0.31
C ASP A 22 5.56 -19.97 1.40
N LYS A 23 5.74 -19.60 2.67
CA LYS A 23 5.03 -20.24 3.80
C LYS A 23 3.50 -20.20 3.68
N ARG A 24 2.96 -19.23 2.93
CA ARG A 24 1.52 -19.06 2.67
C ARG A 24 1.07 -19.67 1.34
N LYS A 25 1.97 -20.31 0.60
CA LYS A 25 1.69 -20.90 -0.71
C LYS A 25 1.10 -19.87 -1.67
N VAL A 26 1.68 -18.67 -1.71
CA VAL A 26 1.25 -17.63 -2.65
C VAL A 26 1.56 -18.07 -4.08
N GLU A 27 0.55 -18.07 -4.96
CA GLU A 27 0.66 -18.54 -6.35
C GLU A 27 0.63 -17.40 -7.38
N LYS A 28 0.34 -16.16 -6.93
CA LYS A 28 0.18 -14.97 -7.75
C LYS A 28 0.89 -13.80 -7.10
N LEU A 29 1.76 -13.13 -7.85
CA LEU A 29 2.61 -12.06 -7.32
C LEU A 29 2.63 -10.87 -8.27
N ALA A 30 2.63 -9.67 -7.69
CA ALA A 30 2.99 -8.44 -8.37
C ALA A 30 4.22 -7.85 -7.68
N LEU A 31 5.18 -7.37 -8.46
CA LEU A 31 6.33 -6.61 -7.98
C LEU A 31 6.27 -5.23 -8.60
N ILE A 32 6.22 -4.19 -7.77
CA ILE A 32 6.07 -2.81 -8.20
C ILE A 32 7.26 -2.03 -7.66
N GLY A 33 7.92 -1.28 -8.53
CA GLY A 33 9.01 -0.37 -8.18
C GLY A 33 8.78 1.00 -8.82
N ILE A 34 9.38 2.02 -8.22
CA ILE A 34 9.43 3.36 -8.78
C ILE A 34 10.86 3.58 -9.26
N ASP A 35 11.01 3.87 -10.55
CA ASP A 35 12.30 4.26 -11.10
C ASP A 35 12.74 5.60 -10.47
N SER A 36 13.94 5.64 -9.90
CA SER A 36 14.43 6.83 -9.18
C SER A 36 14.74 8.01 -10.09
N ASP A 37 15.03 7.75 -11.37
CA ASP A 37 15.49 8.76 -12.31
C ASP A 37 14.32 9.36 -13.08
N THR A 38 13.34 8.52 -13.47
CA THR A 38 12.18 8.94 -14.26
C THR A 38 10.89 9.10 -13.46
N GLY A 39 10.81 8.47 -12.27
CA GLY A 39 9.57 8.36 -11.50
C GLY A 39 8.55 7.38 -12.11
N GLU A 40 8.92 6.65 -13.16
CA GLU A 40 8.05 5.68 -13.82
C GLU A 40 7.77 4.49 -12.89
N ILE A 41 6.52 4.01 -12.92
CA ILE A 41 6.11 2.82 -12.18
C ILE A 41 6.41 1.57 -13.02
N ILE A 42 7.39 0.80 -12.59
CA ILE A 42 7.74 -0.49 -13.22
C ILE A 42 6.97 -1.58 -12.49
N THR A 43 6.16 -2.34 -13.23
CA THR A 43 5.37 -3.44 -12.66
C THR A 43 5.63 -4.77 -13.36
N GLY A 44 6.01 -5.78 -12.57
CA GLY A 44 6.10 -7.17 -13.00
C GLY A 44 4.95 -8.00 -12.40
N TYR A 45 4.38 -8.90 -13.20
CA TYR A 45 3.33 -9.82 -12.76
C TYR A 45 3.74 -11.27 -12.99
N TYR A 46 3.53 -12.11 -11.98
CA TYR A 46 3.67 -13.55 -12.07
C TYR A 46 2.29 -14.21 -11.91
N ASN A 47 1.86 -14.93 -12.94
CA ASN A 47 0.61 -15.72 -12.94
C ASN A 47 -0.67 -14.92 -12.57
N CYS A 48 -0.73 -13.64 -12.95
CA CYS A 48 -1.87 -12.77 -12.65
C CYS A 48 -2.76 -12.53 -13.87
N LEU A 49 -4.05 -12.81 -13.72
CA LEU A 49 -5.09 -12.41 -14.68
C LEU A 49 -5.50 -10.96 -14.45
N MET A 50 -6.30 -10.40 -15.36
CA MET A 50 -6.79 -9.03 -15.25
C MET A 50 -7.52 -8.78 -13.91
N SER A 51 -8.38 -9.71 -13.49
CA SER A 51 -9.11 -9.62 -12.22
C SER A 51 -8.18 -9.62 -11.00
N ASP A 52 -7.11 -10.41 -11.02
CA ASP A 52 -6.13 -10.46 -9.94
C ASP A 52 -5.43 -9.11 -9.79
N LYS A 53 -5.04 -8.50 -10.91
CA LYS A 53 -4.40 -7.17 -10.93
C LYS A 53 -5.33 -6.09 -10.36
N ALA A 54 -6.63 -6.15 -10.71
CA ALA A 54 -7.61 -5.19 -10.20
C ALA A 54 -7.77 -5.30 -8.67
N VAL A 55 -7.82 -6.51 -8.12
CA VAL A 55 -7.90 -6.73 -6.67
C VAL A 55 -6.61 -6.28 -5.97
N MET A 56 -5.44 -6.58 -6.53
CA MET A 56 -4.15 -6.12 -5.98
C MET A 56 -4.05 -4.59 -5.97
N ALA A 57 -4.46 -3.92 -7.06
CA ALA A 57 -4.47 -2.47 -7.15
C ALA A 57 -5.43 -1.84 -6.13
N ALA A 58 -6.62 -2.42 -5.96
CA ALA A 58 -7.58 -1.98 -4.95
C ALA A 58 -7.03 -2.13 -3.52
N ASN A 59 -6.29 -3.20 -3.24
CA ASN A 59 -5.64 -3.40 -1.93
C ASN A 59 -4.59 -2.31 -1.66
N ILE A 60 -3.72 -2.03 -2.62
CA ILE A 60 -2.70 -0.96 -2.50
C ILE A 60 -3.38 0.41 -2.30
N GLN A 61 -4.46 0.67 -3.02
CA GLN A 61 -5.22 1.91 -2.87
C GLN A 61 -5.85 2.03 -1.47
N ALA A 62 -6.39 0.94 -0.94
CA ALA A 62 -6.95 0.91 0.42
C ALA A 62 -5.89 1.22 1.48
N ASP A 63 -4.68 0.64 1.35
CA ASP A 63 -3.56 0.92 2.25
C ASP A 63 -3.18 2.41 2.21
N ALA A 64 -3.05 3.00 1.02
CA ALA A 64 -2.73 4.42 0.87
C ALA A 64 -3.81 5.37 1.44
N ILE A 65 -5.08 4.98 1.32
CA ILE A 65 -6.19 5.72 1.95
C ILE A 65 -6.11 5.61 3.46
N PHE A 66 -5.84 4.41 4.00
CA PHE A 66 -5.69 4.21 5.43
C PHE A 66 -4.55 5.05 6.00
N ASP A 67 -3.39 5.04 5.35
CA ASP A 67 -2.24 5.87 5.74
C ASP A 67 -2.60 7.37 5.73
N SER A 68 -3.37 7.80 4.73
CA SER A 68 -3.83 9.19 4.63
C SER A 68 -4.79 9.55 5.78
N VAL A 69 -5.71 8.66 6.15
CA VAL A 69 -6.61 8.88 7.29
C VAL A 69 -5.81 8.94 8.58
N MET A 70 -4.87 8.02 8.80
CA MET A 70 -4.05 7.99 10.00
C MET A 70 -3.16 9.24 10.12
N ALA A 71 -2.57 9.71 9.02
CA ALA A 71 -1.77 10.93 9.00
C ALA A 71 -2.58 12.20 9.34
N ASN A 72 -3.90 12.16 9.14
CA ASN A 72 -4.81 13.28 9.39
C ASN A 72 -5.74 13.06 10.58
N ALA A 73 -5.52 12.01 11.38
CA ALA A 73 -6.46 11.57 12.42
C ALA A 73 -6.81 12.71 13.41
N ASP A 74 -5.81 13.45 13.87
CA ASP A 74 -6.01 14.56 14.82
C ASP A 74 -6.90 15.67 14.24
N SER A 75 -6.67 16.04 12.98
CA SER A 75 -7.50 17.07 12.31
C SER A 75 -8.92 16.57 12.04
N ILE A 76 -9.09 15.27 11.77
CA ILE A 76 -10.41 14.66 11.59
C ILE A 76 -11.18 14.68 12.90
N VAL A 77 -10.55 14.32 14.02
CA VAL A 77 -11.16 14.35 15.35
C VAL A 77 -11.56 15.78 15.72
N GLN A 78 -10.64 16.73 15.58
CA GLN A 78 -10.92 18.14 15.88
C GLN A 78 -12.11 18.66 15.07
N LYS A 79 -12.16 18.39 13.76
CA LYS A 79 -13.30 18.81 12.93
C LYS A 79 -14.60 18.11 13.34
N ALA A 80 -14.54 16.85 13.74
CA ALA A 80 -15.72 16.14 14.21
C ALA A 80 -16.26 16.74 15.53
N GLU A 81 -15.37 17.15 16.43
CA GLU A 81 -15.73 17.87 17.66
C GLU A 81 -16.34 19.24 17.35
N GLU A 82 -15.73 20.04 16.46
CA GLU A 82 -16.24 21.35 16.02
C GLU A 82 -17.63 21.24 15.36
N ILE A 83 -17.89 20.17 14.61
CA ILE A 83 -19.22 19.92 14.01
C ILE A 83 -20.23 19.57 15.10
N ALA A 84 -19.88 18.68 16.03
CA ALA A 84 -20.78 18.27 17.11
C ALA A 84 -21.13 19.44 18.05
N GLU A 85 -20.18 20.33 18.32
CA GLU A 85 -20.41 21.55 19.12
C GLU A 85 -21.33 22.54 18.40
N ASN A 86 -21.22 22.69 17.08
CA ASN A 86 -22.09 23.57 16.30
C ASN A 86 -23.51 23.01 16.10
N GLU A 87 -23.69 21.70 15.99
CA GLU A 87 -25.02 21.07 15.89
C GLU A 87 -25.79 21.11 17.22
N GLY A 88 -25.12 21.23 18.36
CA GLY A 88 -25.74 21.36 19.69
C GLY A 88 -26.28 22.76 20.05
N LEU A 89 -26.12 23.75 19.17
CA LEU A 89 -26.52 25.14 19.41
C LEU A 89 -27.83 25.55 18.71
N ASP A 90 -28.45 24.65 17.94
CA ASP A 90 -29.70 24.91 17.19
C ASP A 90 -30.99 24.52 17.94
N GLU A 91 -30.91 24.10 19.21
CA GLU A 91 -32.07 23.68 20.04
C GLU A 91 -32.56 24.70 21.10
N THR A 92 -32.25 26.00 21.00
CA THR A 92 -32.81 27.03 21.92
C THR A 92 -33.62 28.12 21.24
#